data_AF-A0A378BUD3-F1
#
_entry.id   AF-A0A378BUD3-F1
#
_cell.length_a   1.000
_cell.length_b   1.000
_cell.length_c   1.000
_cell.angle_alpha   90.00
_cell.angle_beta   90.00
_cell.angle_gamma   90.00
#
_symmetry.space_group_name_H-M   'P 1'
#
loop_
_entity.id
_entity.type
_entity.pdbx_description
1 polymer ?
#
loop_
_entity_poly.entity_id
_entity_poly.type
_entity_poly.pdbx_seq_one_letter_code
_entity_poly.pdbx_strand_id
1 'polypeptide(L)'
;MSILRYMQPARIRAKLMALSHQHPVDTLIDSLLVPVRQRLKLDQNTSLVISSMLDGLLIDCVALFLAEARKKNGKETLLVGWSNEDRTRLWLEAWRLSQRGWHVNVLAEPLESPRPELFPGQHIFVWTGRAATPLQEELLSHWQEQGFSIHFHGQIKRPDPWCGSGLECWVTGESGSRI
;
A
#
# COMPACT_ATOMS: atom_id res chain seq x y z
N MET A 1 11.69 0.52 25.81
CA MET A 1 11.97 -0.66 24.96
C MET A 1 11.35 -1.95 25.55
N SER A 2 10.02 -2.06 25.74
CA SER A 2 9.45 -3.21 26.51
C SER A 2 8.27 -3.97 25.89
N ILE A 3 7.57 -3.45 24.87
CA ILE A 3 6.35 -4.12 24.37
C ILE A 3 6.65 -5.27 23.40
N LEU A 4 7.76 -5.23 22.67
CA LEU A 4 8.13 -6.28 21.71
C LEU A 4 8.77 -7.52 22.36
N ARG A 5 9.18 -7.44 23.64
CA ARG A 5 9.83 -8.56 24.35
C ARG A 5 8.85 -9.66 24.78
N TYR A 6 7.55 -9.38 24.78
CA TYR A 6 6.50 -10.39 24.97
C TYR A 6 5.46 -10.23 23.87
N MET A 7 5.79 -10.77 22.70
CA MET A 7 4.90 -10.83 21.55
C MET A 7 3.72 -11.77 21.85
N GLN A 8 2.69 -11.21 22.49
CA GLN A 8 1.44 -11.90 22.81
C GLN A 8 0.42 -11.62 21.70
N PRO A 9 0.10 -12.60 20.83
CA PRO A 9 -0.78 -12.41 19.68
C PRO A 9 -2.11 -11.70 20.01
N ALA A 10 -2.77 -12.11 21.09
CA ALA A 10 -4.04 -11.54 21.52
C ALA A 10 -3.94 -10.04 21.84
N ARG A 11 -2.86 -9.60 22.50
CA ARG A 11 -2.66 -8.18 22.85
C ARG A 11 -2.35 -7.33 21.62
N ILE A 12 -1.59 -7.89 20.67
CA ILE A 12 -1.29 -7.20 19.41
C ILE A 12 -2.58 -7.01 18.61
N ARG A 13 -3.40 -8.07 18.47
CA ARG A 13 -4.72 -7.97 17.81
C ARG A 13 -5.61 -6.91 18.48
N ALA A 14 -5.76 -6.98 19.80
CA ALA A 14 -6.58 -6.02 20.53
C ALA A 14 -6.09 -4.57 20.33
N LYS A 15 -4.77 -4.36 20.32
CA LYS A 15 -4.18 -3.04 20.07
C LYS A 15 -4.39 -2.56 18.64
N LEU A 16 -4.25 -3.43 17.63
CA LEU A 16 -4.52 -3.10 16.23
C LEU A 16 -5.99 -2.73 16.02
N MET A 17 -6.91 -3.48 16.63
CA MET A 17 -8.35 -3.18 16.61
C MET A 17 -8.65 -1.84 17.28
N ALA A 18 -8.06 -1.55 18.44
CA ALA A 18 -8.26 -0.26 19.10
C ALA A 18 -7.74 0.91 18.24
N LEU A 19 -6.56 0.75 17.63
CA LEU A 19 -5.95 1.76 16.77
C LEU A 19 -6.74 1.99 15.48
N SER A 20 -7.29 0.94 14.86
CA SER A 20 -8.09 1.06 13.65
C SER A 20 -9.38 1.87 13.84
N HIS A 21 -9.92 1.90 15.05
CA HIS A 21 -11.06 2.75 15.39
C HIS A 21 -10.67 4.19 15.72
N GLN A 22 -9.43 4.44 16.13
CA GLN A 22 -8.97 5.75 16.61
C GLN A 22 -8.31 6.59 15.52
N HIS A 23 -7.76 5.95 14.49
CA HIS A 23 -6.95 6.64 13.49
C HIS A 23 -7.31 6.22 12.06
N PRO A 24 -7.15 7.13 11.08
CA PRO A 24 -7.30 6.78 9.67
C PRO A 24 -6.36 5.66 9.24
N VAL A 25 -6.84 4.80 8.34
CA VAL A 25 -6.09 3.66 7.83
C VAL A 25 -4.75 4.07 7.19
N ASP A 26 -4.71 5.20 6.47
CA ASP A 26 -3.50 5.70 5.83
C ASP A 26 -2.42 6.03 6.88
N THR A 27 -2.79 6.70 7.97
CA THR A 27 -1.87 7.03 9.08
C THR A 27 -1.34 5.77 9.75
N LEU A 28 -2.21 4.79 10.01
CA LEU A 28 -1.79 3.53 10.62
C LEU A 28 -0.82 2.77 9.73
N ILE A 29 -1.13 2.67 8.44
CA ILE A 29 -0.31 1.92 7.49
C ILE A 29 1.06 2.59 7.28
N ASP A 30 1.08 3.90 7.02
CA ASP A 30 2.28 4.61 6.57
C ASP A 30 3.15 5.11 7.73
N SER A 31 2.55 5.52 8.85
CA SER A 31 3.29 6.09 9.99
C SER A 31 3.60 5.09 11.12
N LEU A 32 2.86 3.98 11.19
CA LEU A 32 3.04 2.97 12.26
C LEU A 32 3.48 1.62 11.71
N LEU A 33 2.65 0.97 10.88
CA LEU A 33 2.83 -0.43 10.52
C LEU A 33 4.05 -0.65 9.62
N VAL A 34 4.23 0.13 8.55
CA VAL A 34 5.42 -0.01 7.70
C VAL A 34 6.72 0.33 8.44
N PRO A 35 6.82 1.44 9.18
CA PRO A 35 8.02 1.74 9.94
C PRO A 35 8.37 0.67 10.97
N VAL A 36 7.38 0.09 11.66
CA VAL A 36 7.60 -1.01 12.63
C VAL A 36 8.11 -2.26 11.91
N ARG A 37 7.48 -2.67 10.80
CA ARG A 37 7.93 -3.83 10.01
C ARG A 37 9.35 -3.64 9.48
N GLN A 38 9.67 -2.46 8.96
CA GLN A 38 11.02 -2.15 8.47
C GLN A 38 12.07 -2.23 9.58
N ARG A 39 11.79 -1.66 10.76
CA ARG A 39 12.70 -1.74 11.92
C ARG A 39 12.95 -3.17 12.38
N LEU A 40 11.91 -4.01 12.39
CA LEU A 40 12.06 -5.43 12.71
C LEU A 40 12.93 -6.15 11.67
N LYS A 41 12.76 -5.89 10.37
CA LYS A 41 13.60 -6.53 9.34
C LYS A 41 15.11 -6.20 9.44
N LEU A 42 15.48 -5.11 10.12
CA LEU A 42 16.88 -4.67 10.25
C LEU A 42 17.66 -5.35 11.39
N ASP A 43 17.00 -6.11 12.27
CA ASP A 43 17.61 -6.72 13.46
C ASP A 43 17.88 -8.24 13.25
N GLN A 44 18.89 -8.82 13.92
CA GLN A 44 19.40 -10.19 13.67
C GLN A 44 18.35 -11.29 13.93
N ASN A 45 18.50 -12.45 13.27
CA ASN A 45 17.72 -13.71 13.26
C ASN A 45 16.46 -13.85 14.14
N THR A 46 16.49 -13.55 15.44
CA THR A 46 15.28 -13.47 16.30
C THR A 46 14.23 -12.53 15.71
N SER A 47 14.66 -11.47 15.03
CA SER A 47 13.77 -10.51 14.41
C SER A 47 13.03 -11.03 13.17
N LEU A 48 13.55 -12.05 12.49
CA LEU A 48 12.84 -12.70 11.38
C LEU A 48 11.61 -13.46 11.89
N VAL A 49 11.77 -14.22 12.98
CA VAL A 49 10.65 -14.94 13.62
C VAL A 49 9.61 -13.95 14.12
N ILE A 50 10.05 -12.86 14.75
CA ILE A 50 9.17 -11.80 15.26
C ILE A 50 8.45 -11.08 14.10
N SER A 51 9.17 -10.72 13.04
CA SER A 51 8.59 -10.09 11.85
C SER A 51 7.59 -11.02 11.15
N SER A 52 7.90 -12.31 11.04
CA SER A 52 7.01 -13.32 10.42
C SER A 52 5.72 -13.47 11.21
N MET A 53 5.80 -13.57 12.54
CA MET A 53 4.60 -13.65 13.39
C MET A 53 3.79 -12.34 13.35
N LEU A 54 4.43 -11.17 13.34
CA LEU A 54 3.73 -9.90 13.16
C LEU A 54 3.01 -9.85 11.82
N ASP A 55 3.67 -10.24 10.74
CA ASP A 55 3.10 -10.27 9.40
C ASP A 55 1.86 -11.19 9.32
N GLY A 56 1.92 -12.36 9.94
CA GLY A 56 0.77 -13.26 10.07
C GLY A 56 -0.40 -12.61 10.83
N LEU A 57 -0.13 -11.90 11.92
CA LEU A 57 -1.16 -11.18 12.69
C LEU A 57 -1.77 -10.01 11.91
N LEU A 58 -0.97 -9.31 11.12
CA LEU A 58 -1.44 -8.22 10.28
C LEU A 58 -2.38 -8.74 9.20
N ILE A 59 -2.02 -9.83 8.50
CA ILE A 59 -2.89 -10.47 7.50
C ILE A 59 -4.21 -10.92 8.14
N ASP A 60 -4.15 -11.57 9.31
CA ASP A 60 -5.32 -12.00 10.07
C ASP A 60 -6.25 -10.82 10.44
N CYS A 61 -5.70 -9.74 10.98
CA CYS A 61 -6.48 -8.53 11.29
C CYS A 61 -7.08 -7.89 10.05
N VAL A 62 -6.32 -7.80 8.96
CA VAL A 62 -6.82 -7.27 7.69
C VAL A 62 -7.96 -8.14 7.17
N ALA A 63 -7.85 -9.46 7.20
CA ALA A 63 -8.92 -10.35 6.75
C ALA A 63 -10.24 -10.08 7.49
N LEU A 64 -10.17 -9.83 8.81
CA LEU A 64 -11.32 -9.39 9.60
C LEU A 64 -11.85 -8.03 9.15
N PHE A 65 -10.99 -7.03 8.92
CA PHE A 65 -11.41 -5.72 8.43
C PHE A 65 -12.06 -5.77 7.04
N LEU A 66 -11.56 -6.63 6.15
CA LEU A 66 -12.15 -6.85 4.84
C LEU A 66 -13.52 -7.54 4.95
N ALA A 67 -13.67 -8.53 5.82
CA ALA A 67 -14.97 -9.15 6.09
C ALA A 67 -16.00 -8.13 6.59
N GLU A 68 -15.57 -7.20 7.45
CA GLU A 68 -16.44 -6.16 7.99
C GLU A 68 -16.78 -5.06 6.99
N ALA A 69 -15.86 -4.73 6.08
CA ALA A 69 -16.16 -3.82 4.98
C ALA A 69 -17.26 -4.36 4.06
N ARG A 70 -17.29 -5.68 3.80
CA ARG A 70 -18.31 -6.33 2.93
C ARG A 70 -19.74 -6.26 3.49
N LYS A 71 -19.92 -5.95 4.77
CA LYS A 71 -21.24 -5.76 5.38
C LYS A 71 -21.90 -4.44 4.98
N LYS A 72 -21.16 -3.52 4.37
CA LYS A 72 -21.63 -2.20 3.92
C LYS A 72 -21.84 -2.22 2.40
N ASN A 73 -22.47 -1.17 1.88
CA ASN A 73 -22.55 -0.99 0.42
C ASN A 73 -21.14 -0.71 -0.13
N GLY A 74 -20.78 -1.41 -1.20
CA GLY A 74 -19.49 -1.28 -1.85
C GLY A 74 -19.46 -1.99 -3.20
N LYS A 75 -18.36 -1.81 -3.92
CA LYS A 75 -18.12 -2.42 -5.25
C LYS A 75 -17.08 -3.53 -5.13
N GLU A 76 -17.27 -4.62 -5.86
CA GLU A 76 -16.27 -5.70 -5.91
C GLU A 76 -15.02 -5.27 -6.68
N THR A 77 -13.86 -5.66 -6.18
CA THR A 77 -12.58 -5.49 -6.87
C THR A 77 -11.60 -6.62 -6.56
N LEU A 78 -10.71 -6.89 -7.51
CA LEU A 78 -9.55 -7.75 -7.34
C LEU A 78 -8.30 -6.90 -7.14
N LEU A 79 -7.53 -7.13 -6.08
CA LEU A 79 -6.22 -6.52 -5.87
C LEU A 79 -5.11 -7.54 -6.19
N VAL A 80 -4.20 -7.14 -7.05
CA VAL A 80 -3.07 -7.95 -7.55
C VAL A 80 -1.75 -7.28 -7.21
N GLY A 81 -0.83 -8.01 -6.58
CA GLY A 81 0.56 -7.56 -6.47
C GLY A 81 1.28 -7.71 -7.81
N TRP A 82 1.97 -6.67 -8.28
CA TRP A 82 2.70 -6.68 -9.56
C TRP A 82 4.19 -6.43 -9.34
N SER A 83 5.01 -7.45 -9.61
CA SER A 83 6.48 -7.43 -9.44
C SER A 83 6.90 -6.93 -8.04
N ASN A 84 6.17 -7.38 -7.01
CA ASN A 84 6.43 -7.07 -5.60
C ASN A 84 6.07 -8.26 -4.70
N GLU A 85 7.03 -8.74 -3.92
CA GLU A 85 6.88 -9.94 -3.09
C GLU A 85 6.35 -9.67 -1.67
N ASP A 86 6.15 -8.42 -1.25
CA ASP A 86 5.63 -8.07 0.08
C ASP A 86 4.13 -8.33 0.20
N ARG A 87 3.79 -9.61 0.38
CA ARG A 87 2.41 -10.10 0.56
C ARG A 87 1.71 -9.37 1.71
N THR A 88 2.36 -9.20 2.85
CA THR A 88 1.77 -8.50 4.00
C THR A 88 1.41 -7.05 3.64
N ARG A 89 2.27 -6.33 2.91
CA ARG A 89 1.94 -4.97 2.46
C ARG A 89 0.80 -4.98 1.44
N LEU A 90 0.70 -5.96 0.56
CA LEU A 90 -0.45 -6.12 -0.34
C LEU A 90 -1.78 -6.20 0.45
N TRP A 91 -1.81 -6.98 1.53
CA TRP A 91 -2.97 -7.06 2.42
C TRP A 91 -3.26 -5.71 3.11
N LEU A 92 -2.24 -4.99 3.59
CA LEU A 92 -2.44 -3.64 4.14
C LEU A 92 -3.06 -2.69 3.09
N GLU A 93 -2.64 -2.78 1.84
CA GLU A 93 -3.22 -1.97 0.76
C GLU A 93 -4.66 -2.37 0.42
N ALA A 94 -5.02 -3.66 0.57
CA ALA A 94 -6.40 -4.10 0.51
C ALA A 94 -7.26 -3.45 1.61
N TRP A 95 -6.72 -3.35 2.83
CA TRP A 95 -7.40 -2.63 3.91
C TRP A 95 -7.60 -1.15 3.57
N ARG A 96 -6.59 -0.49 2.97
CA ARG A 96 -6.70 0.90 2.51
C ARG A 96 -7.83 1.07 1.49
N LEU A 97 -7.92 0.16 0.51
CA LEU A 97 -8.99 0.16 -0.48
C LEU A 97 -10.36 -0.11 0.14
N SER A 98 -10.45 -0.97 1.16
CA SER A 98 -11.74 -1.27 1.80
C SER A 98 -12.38 -0.08 2.50
N GLN A 99 -11.56 0.86 3.00
CA GLN A 99 -12.06 2.13 3.54
C GLN A 99 -12.60 3.08 2.46
N ARG A 100 -12.38 2.79 1.18
CA ARG A 100 -12.82 3.59 0.03
C ARG A 100 -14.04 2.99 -0.69
N GLY A 101 -14.78 2.11 -0.02
CA GLY A 101 -16.01 1.50 -0.55
C GLY A 101 -15.78 0.30 -1.47
N TRP A 102 -14.59 -0.30 -1.42
CA TRP A 102 -14.27 -1.50 -2.19
C TRP A 102 -14.38 -2.77 -1.36
N HIS A 103 -15.03 -3.79 -1.91
CA HIS A 103 -14.98 -5.16 -1.44
C HIS A 103 -13.81 -5.84 -2.13
N VAL A 104 -12.69 -5.91 -1.42
CA VAL A 104 -11.42 -6.34 -2.01
C VAL A 104 -11.27 -7.85 -1.91
N ASN A 105 -11.05 -8.49 -3.04
CA ASN A 105 -10.53 -9.85 -3.15
C ASN A 105 -9.03 -9.74 -3.43
N VAL A 106 -8.19 -10.35 -2.59
CA VAL A 106 -6.73 -10.23 -2.70
C VAL A 106 -6.19 -11.47 -3.38
N LEU A 107 -5.43 -11.31 -4.46
CA LEU A 107 -4.70 -12.42 -5.06
C LEU A 107 -3.55 -12.81 -4.11
N ALA A 108 -3.52 -14.07 -3.68
CA ALA A 108 -2.58 -14.56 -2.68
C ALA A 108 -1.12 -14.45 -3.14
N GLU A 109 -0.87 -14.70 -4.43
CA GLU A 109 0.44 -14.66 -5.04
C GLU A 109 0.61 -13.41 -5.90
N PRO A 110 1.66 -12.60 -5.66
CA PRO A 110 2.06 -11.55 -6.59
C PRO A 110 2.44 -12.12 -7.96
N LEU A 111 2.18 -11.35 -9.00
CA LEU A 111 2.46 -11.73 -10.39
C LEU A 111 3.57 -10.86 -10.96
N GLU A 112 4.45 -11.45 -11.77
CA GLU A 112 5.41 -10.68 -12.58
C GLU A 112 4.72 -9.95 -13.74
N SER A 113 3.67 -10.56 -14.28
CA SER A 113 2.88 -10.02 -15.38
C SER A 113 1.39 -10.27 -15.10
N PRO A 114 0.62 -9.23 -14.75
CA PRO A 114 -0.83 -9.29 -14.64
C PRO A 114 -1.44 -9.79 -15.95
N ARG A 115 -2.52 -10.58 -15.82
CA ARG A 115 -3.28 -11.11 -16.95
C ARG A 115 -4.76 -10.79 -16.74
N PRO A 116 -5.21 -9.56 -17.05
CA PRO A 116 -6.60 -9.14 -16.82
C PRO A 116 -7.61 -10.01 -17.59
N GLU A 117 -7.17 -10.67 -18.68
CA GLU A 117 -7.99 -11.55 -19.50
C GLU A 117 -8.51 -12.77 -18.72
N LEU A 118 -7.81 -13.17 -17.64
CA LEU A 118 -8.22 -14.28 -16.76
C LEU A 118 -9.36 -13.89 -15.80
N PHE A 119 -9.67 -12.60 -15.68
CA PHE A 119 -10.69 -12.06 -14.78
C PHE A 119 -11.69 -11.18 -15.54
N PRO A 120 -12.39 -11.73 -16.55
CA PRO A 120 -13.27 -10.95 -17.41
C PRO A 120 -14.37 -10.25 -16.60
N GLY A 121 -14.57 -8.96 -16.88
CA GLY A 121 -15.60 -8.13 -16.23
C GLY A 121 -15.30 -7.70 -14.79
N GLN A 122 -14.16 -8.07 -14.21
CA GLN A 122 -13.79 -7.63 -12.86
C GLN A 122 -13.09 -6.26 -12.89
N HIS A 123 -13.29 -5.47 -11.83
CA HIS A 123 -12.51 -4.28 -11.58
C HIS A 123 -11.20 -4.66 -10.88
N ILE A 124 -10.06 -4.39 -11.50
CA ILE A 124 -8.76 -4.86 -11.04
C ILE A 124 -7.91 -3.66 -10.59
N PHE A 125 -7.38 -3.73 -9.38
CA PHE A 125 -6.27 -2.88 -8.95
C PHE A 125 -4.96 -3.67 -9.00
N VAL A 126 -3.93 -3.07 -9.59
CA VAL A 126 -2.55 -3.58 -9.51
C VAL A 126 -1.72 -2.71 -8.58
N TRP A 127 -0.90 -3.34 -7.74
CA TRP A 127 -0.04 -2.64 -6.78
C TRP A 127 1.40 -3.13 -6.89
N THR A 128 2.34 -2.20 -7.10
CA THR A 128 3.78 -2.51 -7.24
C THR A 128 4.59 -2.10 -6.00
N GLY A 129 3.97 -1.43 -5.03
CA GLY A 129 4.62 -0.88 -3.83
C GLY A 129 5.58 0.28 -4.04
N ARG A 130 5.72 0.73 -5.28
CA ARG A 130 6.50 1.91 -5.69
C ARG A 130 5.76 2.64 -6.81
N ALA A 131 6.32 3.71 -7.36
CA ALA A 131 5.79 4.28 -8.59
C ALA A 131 5.86 3.25 -9.73
N ALA A 132 4.86 3.25 -10.62
CA ALA A 132 4.88 2.41 -11.82
C ALA A 132 6.06 2.80 -12.72
N THR A 133 6.70 1.81 -13.35
CA THR A 133 7.71 2.09 -14.37
C THR A 133 7.03 2.50 -15.69
N PRO A 134 7.73 3.19 -16.62
CA PRO A 134 7.15 3.55 -17.92
C PRO A 134 6.57 2.34 -18.68
N LEU A 135 7.25 1.19 -18.61
CA LEU A 135 6.76 -0.06 -19.19
C LEU A 135 5.47 -0.54 -18.52
N GLN A 136 5.35 -0.41 -17.20
CA GLN A 136 4.14 -0.79 -16.48
C GLN A 136 2.96 0.14 -16.82
N GLU A 137 3.22 1.43 -17.02
CA GLU A 137 2.23 2.41 -17.44
C GLU A 137 1.75 2.15 -18.88
N GLU A 138 2.66 1.80 -19.79
CA GLU A 138 2.34 1.41 -21.17
C GLU A 138 1.45 0.16 -21.20
N LEU A 139 1.82 -0.90 -20.44
CA LEU A 139 1.02 -2.12 -20.33
C LEU A 139 -0.38 -1.85 -19.74
N LEU A 140 -0.45 -1.01 -18.70
CA LEU A 140 -1.74 -0.58 -18.13
C LEU A 140 -2.62 0.12 -19.16
N SER A 141 -2.04 1.05 -19.92
CA SER A 141 -2.76 1.78 -20.97
C SER A 141 -3.26 0.84 -22.05
N HIS A 142 -2.42 -0.11 -22.48
CA HIS A 142 -2.79 -1.11 -23.47
C HIS A 142 -3.97 -1.99 -23.02
N TRP A 143 -3.96 -2.48 -21.78
CA TRP A 143 -5.08 -3.26 -21.25
C TRP A 143 -6.37 -2.42 -21.12
N GLN A 144 -6.25 -1.15 -20.75
CA GLN A 144 -7.40 -0.24 -20.67
C GLN A 144 -8.00 0.03 -22.06
N GLU A 145 -7.17 0.19 -23.10
CA GLU A 145 -7.60 0.35 -24.49
C GLU A 145 -8.35 -0.89 -25.01
N GLN A 146 -7.97 -2.08 -24.53
CA GLN A 146 -8.68 -3.33 -24.81
C GLN A 146 -10.02 -3.46 -24.05
N GLY A 147 -10.34 -2.50 -23.17
CA GLY A 147 -11.59 -2.46 -22.40
C GLY A 147 -11.52 -3.15 -21.04
N PHE A 148 -10.34 -3.57 -20.58
CA PHE A 148 -10.19 -4.12 -19.23
C PHE A 148 -10.27 -3.01 -18.18
N SER A 149 -11.09 -3.23 -17.14
CA SER A 149 -11.20 -2.31 -16.01
C SER A 149 -10.03 -2.50 -15.03
N ILE A 150 -8.81 -2.22 -15.46
CA ILE A 150 -7.57 -2.36 -14.67
C ILE A 150 -6.95 -1.00 -14.35
N HIS A 151 -6.59 -0.79 -13.08
CA HIS A 151 -6.07 0.49 -12.60
C HIS A 151 -4.89 0.30 -11.65
N PHE A 152 -3.99 1.27 -11.66
CA PHE A 152 -2.89 1.30 -10.72
C PHE A 152 -3.36 1.77 -9.33
N HIS A 153 -3.04 1.01 -8.28
CA HIS A 153 -3.19 1.39 -6.89
C HIS A 153 -1.82 1.68 -6.29
N GLY A 154 -1.60 2.93 -5.88
CA GLY A 154 -0.34 3.36 -5.29
C GLY A 154 -0.08 4.85 -5.55
N GLN A 155 0.94 5.40 -4.89
CA GLN A 155 1.35 6.76 -5.19
C GLN A 155 2.06 6.78 -6.55
N ILE A 156 1.40 7.37 -7.54
CA ILE A 156 2.07 7.91 -8.71
C ILE A 156 2.85 9.13 -8.19
N LYS A 157 4.09 8.93 -7.72
CA LYS A 157 5.06 10.03 -7.71
C LYS A 157 5.34 10.31 -9.18
N ARG A 158 4.53 11.16 -9.81
CA ARG A 158 4.97 11.81 -11.04
C ARG A 158 6.26 12.54 -10.64
N PRO A 159 7.41 12.27 -11.27
CA PRO A 159 8.53 13.18 -11.12
C PRO A 159 8.00 14.56 -11.51
N ASP A 160 8.18 15.56 -10.65
CA ASP A 160 7.87 16.93 -11.04
C ASP A 160 8.57 17.18 -12.38
N PRO A 161 7.85 17.56 -13.45
CA PRO A 161 8.45 17.82 -14.76
C PRO A 161 9.55 18.90 -14.71
N TRP A 162 9.65 19.61 -13.59
CA TRP A 162 10.57 20.72 -13.35
C TRP A 162 11.79 20.35 -12.49
N CYS A 163 11.92 19.11 -12.01
CA CYS A 163 13.12 18.68 -11.28
C CYS A 163 14.15 18.10 -12.26
N GLY A 164 14.62 18.94 -13.19
CA GLY A 164 15.45 18.51 -14.31
C GLY A 164 15.89 19.62 -15.24
N SER A 165 16.10 20.84 -14.74
CA SER A 165 16.97 21.80 -15.44
C SER A 165 17.80 22.53 -14.39
N GLY A 166 19.05 22.09 -14.25
CA GLY A 166 20.04 22.91 -13.58
C GLY A 166 20.25 24.16 -14.41
N LEU A 167 20.13 25.33 -13.76
CA LEU A 167 21.00 26.50 -13.93
C LEU A 167 20.49 27.60 -13.00
N GLU A 168 21.46 28.30 -12.44
CA GLU A 168 21.36 29.47 -11.58
C GLU A 168 20.56 30.63 -12.21
N CYS A 169 20.44 31.74 -11.47
CA CYS A 169 19.67 32.98 -11.70
C CYS A 169 18.30 32.90 -11.00
N TRP A 170 18.03 33.56 -9.87
CA TRP A 170 18.32 34.93 -9.51
C TRP A 170 18.41 35.08 -7.98
N VAL A 171 19.62 35.24 -7.44
CA VAL A 171 19.82 35.88 -6.13
C VAL A 171 20.94 36.90 -6.29
N THR A 172 20.65 37.97 -7.03
CA THR A 172 21.29 39.28 -6.92
C THR A 172 20.34 40.33 -7.49
N GLY A 173 20.10 41.43 -6.76
CA GLY A 173 19.37 42.59 -7.29
C GLY A 173 18.48 43.30 -6.26
N GLU A 174 19.00 44.39 -5.70
CA GLU A 174 18.47 45.27 -4.66
C GLU A 174 17.18 46.06 -4.98
N SER A 175 16.79 46.84 -3.95
CA SER A 175 15.85 47.97 -3.87
C SER A 175 14.46 47.57 -3.35
N GLY A 176 13.99 48.04 -2.18
CA GLY A 176 14.22 49.30 -1.51
C GLY A 176 12.93 50.10 -1.55
N SER A 177 12.11 50.03 -0.50
CA SER A 177 11.26 51.18 -0.13
C SER A 177 10.78 51.06 1.32
N ARG A 178 11.10 52.09 2.08
CA ARG A 178 10.61 52.36 3.43
C ARG A 178 9.15 52.80 3.36
N ILE A 179 8.36 52.35 4.34
CA ILE A 179 7.50 53.23 5.14
C ILE A 179 7.72 52.82 6.60
#